data_AF-A0A2V8MB75-F1
#
_entry.id   AF-A0A2V8MB75-F1
#
_cell.length_a   1.000
_cell.length_b   1.000
_cell.length_c   1.000
_cell.angle_alpha   90.00
_cell.angle_beta   90.00
_cell.angle_gamma   90.00
#
_symmetry.space_group_name_H-M   'P 1'
#
loop_
_entity.id
_entity.type
_entity.pdbx_description
1 polymer ?
#
loop_
_entity_poly.entity_id
_entity_poly.type
_entity_poly.pdbx_seq_one_letter_code
_entity_poly.pdbx_strand_id
1 'polypeptide(L)'
;MLGQRPAQSVLSAVILAIVLLSLACGKPADETKTPQPETHVVSSSSPTPLTPPILQATATPIEANRPPGPPPRPDEVRDAMVRVFDKTVSLDEHHLPGFFVGDFNGDGWQDLAVVGRPSENSLPEINNEVANWTLEDPRDVPIPGTKAAEQGLPPKPVRAEKSDSLLAIIHGVGTLGWRNHEARQTFVLKNGAGSNMMVLTRTKLRTGAGNAQLPPLRGDAISQTLGGRSGILFWTGAKYAWYSPEK
;
A
#
# COMPACT_ATOMS: atom_id res chain seq x y z
N MET A 1 -10.61 58.72 -25.12
CA MET A 1 -10.36 59.11 -23.72
C MET A 1 -9.43 58.07 -23.10
N LEU A 2 -8.19 58.48 -22.83
CA LEU A 2 -7.18 57.71 -22.11
C LEU A 2 -7.56 57.61 -20.63
N GLY A 3 -7.34 56.44 -20.02
CA GLY A 3 -7.49 56.24 -18.59
C GLY A 3 -6.60 55.11 -18.09
N GLN A 4 -5.28 55.30 -18.16
CA GLN A 4 -4.32 54.53 -17.37
C GLN A 4 -4.33 55.03 -15.92
N ARG A 5 -4.32 54.13 -14.93
CA ARG A 5 -3.71 54.36 -13.62
C ARG A 5 -3.00 53.10 -13.11
N PRO A 6 -1.75 53.21 -12.59
CA PRO A 6 -0.91 52.08 -12.23
C PRO A 6 -0.92 51.72 -10.72
N ALA A 7 -0.43 50.50 -10.47
CA ALA A 7 0.29 49.94 -9.32
C ALA A 7 0.29 50.63 -7.94
N GLN A 8 0.03 49.84 -6.90
CA GLN A 8 0.65 50.00 -5.59
C GLN A 8 1.11 48.64 -5.03
N SER A 9 2.44 48.49 -4.97
CA SER A 9 3.15 47.58 -4.07
C SER A 9 2.92 47.98 -2.62
N VAL A 10 2.69 47.02 -1.72
CA VAL A 10 3.16 47.14 -0.33
C VAL A 10 3.77 45.81 0.09
N LEU A 11 5.10 45.84 0.15
CA LEU A 11 5.98 44.91 0.83
C LEU A 11 5.84 45.18 2.34
N SER A 12 5.68 44.17 3.17
CA SER A 12 5.90 44.30 4.62
C SER A 12 6.42 42.99 5.19
N ALA A 13 7.73 42.98 5.45
CA ALA A 13 8.42 42.02 6.29
C ALA A 13 8.52 42.61 7.71
N VAL A 14 8.29 41.80 8.75
CA VAL A 14 8.72 42.09 10.13
C VAL A 14 9.30 40.81 10.74
N ILE A 15 10.34 41.02 11.54
CA ILE A 15 11.45 40.14 11.92
C ILE A 15 11.43 39.92 13.46
N LEU A 16 11.93 38.76 13.94
CA LEU A 16 12.54 38.47 15.29
C LEU A 16 11.61 38.52 16.53
N ALA A 17 11.83 37.86 17.68
CA ALA A 17 12.92 37.05 18.24
C ALA A 17 12.44 36.22 19.48
N ILE A 18 13.04 35.03 19.66
CA ILE A 18 13.69 34.43 20.86
C ILE A 18 13.23 34.84 22.28
N VAL A 19 12.91 33.86 23.16
CA VAL A 19 13.43 33.74 24.55
C VAL A 19 13.52 32.25 24.99
N LEU A 20 14.59 31.97 25.73
CA LEU A 20 15.14 30.70 26.25
C LEU A 20 14.65 30.30 27.67
N LEU A 21 14.82 28.99 27.95
CA LEU A 21 15.19 28.32 29.22
C LEU A 21 14.28 28.38 30.48
N SER A 22 13.99 27.21 31.03
CA SER A 22 14.26 26.91 32.46
C SER A 22 14.55 25.41 32.67
N LEU A 23 15.60 25.14 33.45
CA LEU A 23 15.98 23.85 34.02
C LEU A 23 15.09 23.49 35.22
N ALA A 24 14.93 22.20 35.50
CA ALA A 24 14.86 21.69 36.88
C ALA A 24 15.35 20.23 36.96
N CYS A 25 16.45 20.02 37.67
CA CYS A 25 16.93 18.73 38.16
C CYS A 25 16.24 18.34 39.47
N GLY A 26 16.08 17.04 39.71
CA GLY A 26 15.75 16.47 41.02
C GLY A 26 15.91 14.94 41.05
N LYS A 27 17.04 14.48 41.56
CA LYS A 27 17.41 13.10 42.00
C LYS A 27 16.99 12.89 43.48
N PRO A 28 17.25 11.76 44.17
CA PRO A 28 17.39 10.33 43.79
C PRO A 28 16.68 9.33 44.75
N ALA A 29 16.80 8.04 44.41
CA ALA A 29 16.97 6.83 45.25
C ALA A 29 15.97 6.49 46.38
N ASP A 30 15.41 5.28 46.30
CA ASP A 30 15.30 4.43 47.49
C ASP A 30 15.72 2.99 47.14
N GLU A 31 16.56 2.45 48.02
CA GLU A 31 17.12 1.11 48.08
C GLU A 31 16.14 0.32 48.97
N THR A 32 15.76 -0.92 48.72
CA THR A 32 16.48 -2.13 49.11
C THR A 32 15.44 -3.27 49.08
N LYS A 33 15.94 -4.50 48.89
CA LYS A 33 15.46 -5.73 49.55
C LYS A 33 14.72 -6.76 48.68
N THR A 34 15.54 -7.54 48.00
CA THR A 34 15.24 -8.94 47.63
C THR A 34 15.31 -9.83 48.90
N PRO A 35 14.39 -10.79 49.04
CA PRO A 35 14.80 -12.15 49.39
C PRO A 35 14.26 -13.23 48.43
N GLN A 36 14.98 -14.33 48.44
CA GLN A 36 14.90 -15.60 47.69
C GLN A 36 13.57 -16.40 47.81
N PRO A 37 13.40 -17.51 47.05
CA PRO A 37 12.14 -17.93 46.47
C PRO A 37 11.37 -18.93 47.35
N GLU A 38 10.06 -18.77 47.41
CA GLU A 38 9.14 -19.79 47.91
C GLU A 38 8.47 -20.53 46.75
N THR A 39 8.52 -21.85 46.86
CA THR A 39 8.03 -22.81 45.87
C THR A 39 6.51 -22.93 46.01
N HIS A 40 5.76 -22.17 45.22
CA HIS A 40 4.32 -22.38 45.06
C HIS A 40 4.06 -23.38 43.92
N VAL A 41 3.64 -24.58 44.31
CA VAL A 41 2.96 -25.52 43.43
C VAL A 41 1.60 -24.93 43.08
N VAL A 42 1.47 -24.34 41.89
CA VAL A 42 0.19 -23.95 41.31
C VAL A 42 -0.08 -24.85 40.11
N SER A 43 -1.15 -25.63 40.23
CA SER A 43 -1.71 -26.46 39.19
C SER A 43 -1.93 -25.66 37.91
N SER A 44 -1.30 -26.15 36.86
CA SER A 44 -1.44 -25.72 35.48
C SER A 44 -2.79 -26.12 34.91
N SER A 45 -3.68 -25.15 34.75
CA SER A 45 -4.72 -25.20 33.71
C SER A 45 -4.51 -24.02 32.77
N SER A 46 -3.60 -24.21 31.81
CA SER A 46 -3.38 -23.25 30.72
C SER A 46 -4.60 -23.23 29.79
N PRO A 47 -5.20 -22.07 29.49
CA PRO A 47 -6.06 -21.94 28.34
C PRO A 47 -5.21 -22.08 27.07
N THR A 48 -5.69 -22.88 26.12
CA THR A 48 -5.08 -23.06 24.81
C THR A 48 -4.90 -21.69 24.13
N PRO A 49 -3.68 -21.30 23.70
CA PRO A 49 -3.53 -20.11 22.88
C PRO A 49 -4.21 -20.38 21.53
N LEU A 50 -5.22 -19.59 21.19
CA LEU A 50 -5.71 -19.50 19.83
C LEU A 50 -4.59 -18.87 18.99
N THR A 51 -3.87 -19.70 18.23
CA THR A 51 -2.87 -19.23 17.27
C THR A 51 -3.57 -18.34 16.23
N PRO A 52 -3.21 -17.05 16.09
CA PRO A 52 -3.75 -16.22 15.01
C PRO A 52 -3.29 -16.77 13.65
N PRO A 53 -4.09 -16.61 12.58
CA PRO A 53 -3.75 -17.11 11.25
C PRO A 53 -2.40 -16.54 10.78
N ILE A 54 -1.50 -17.44 10.36
CA ILE A 54 -0.20 -17.07 9.81
C ILE A 54 -0.41 -16.48 8.42
N LEU A 55 -0.26 -15.17 8.30
CA LEU A 55 -0.20 -14.50 7.01
C LEU A 55 1.07 -14.95 6.29
N GLN A 56 0.91 -15.79 5.28
CA GLN A 56 2.04 -16.35 4.52
C GLN A 56 2.62 -15.30 3.57
N ALA A 57 3.94 -15.09 3.66
CA ALA A 57 4.70 -14.26 2.75
C ALA A 57 4.92 -14.99 1.42
N THR A 58 4.54 -14.36 0.30
CA THR A 58 5.00 -14.83 -1.01
C THR A 58 6.30 -14.13 -1.36
N ALA A 59 7.43 -14.83 -1.29
CA ALA A 59 8.69 -14.34 -1.84
C ALA A 59 8.64 -14.45 -3.36
N THR A 60 8.74 -13.32 -4.06
CA THR A 60 8.82 -13.29 -5.53
C THR A 60 10.21 -13.75 -5.99
N PRO A 61 10.32 -14.49 -7.11
CA PRO A 61 11.61 -14.75 -7.75
C PRO A 61 12.21 -13.43 -8.25
N ILE A 62 13.37 -13.06 -7.72
CA ILE A 62 14.04 -11.80 -8.01
C ILE A 62 14.78 -11.87 -9.35
N GLU A 63 14.68 -10.79 -10.13
CA GLU A 63 15.48 -10.55 -11.32
C GLU A 63 16.98 -10.53 -10.95
N ALA A 64 17.81 -11.24 -11.73
CA ALA A 64 19.10 -11.83 -11.35
C ALA A 64 20.24 -10.90 -10.88
N ASN A 65 20.03 -9.59 -10.71
CA ASN A 65 21.12 -8.63 -10.47
C ASN A 65 20.97 -7.74 -9.23
N ARG A 66 20.03 -8.00 -8.32
CA ARG A 66 20.00 -7.32 -7.01
C ARG A 66 19.83 -8.33 -5.88
N PRO A 67 20.63 -8.27 -4.80
CA PRO A 67 20.42 -9.13 -3.65
C PRO A 67 18.99 -8.91 -3.12
N PRO A 68 18.22 -9.99 -2.88
CA PRO A 68 16.94 -9.91 -2.22
C PRO A 68 17.05 -9.08 -0.94
N GLY A 69 16.18 -8.08 -0.79
CA GLY A 69 15.86 -7.58 0.54
C GLY A 69 15.35 -8.76 1.40
N PRO A 70 15.43 -8.65 2.74
CA PRO A 70 14.89 -9.69 3.61
C PRO A 70 13.40 -9.93 3.28
N PRO A 71 12.91 -11.18 3.34
CA PRO A 71 11.50 -11.48 3.15
C PRO A 71 10.63 -10.59 4.05
N PRO A 72 9.50 -10.08 3.54
CA PRO A 72 8.57 -9.28 4.35
C PRO A 72 8.10 -10.06 5.57
N ARG A 73 8.19 -9.43 6.75
CA ARG A 73 7.61 -9.99 7.96
C ARG A 73 6.17 -9.46 8.14
N PRO A 74 5.22 -10.27 8.63
CA PRO A 74 3.82 -9.83 8.75
C PRO A 74 3.61 -8.58 9.61
N ASP A 75 4.40 -8.40 10.66
CA ASP A 75 4.44 -7.19 11.49
C ASP A 75 4.87 -5.95 10.70
N GLU A 76 5.93 -6.05 9.88
CA GLU A 76 6.35 -4.95 9.00
C GLU A 76 5.27 -4.54 8.00
N VAL A 77 4.55 -5.53 7.45
CA VAL A 77 3.42 -5.28 6.53
C VAL A 77 2.30 -4.53 7.26
N ARG A 78 1.94 -4.95 8.48
CA ARG A 78 0.94 -4.25 9.28
C ARG A 78 1.38 -2.83 9.63
N ASP A 79 2.64 -2.63 10.00
CA ASP A 79 3.18 -1.32 10.33
C ASP A 79 3.16 -0.37 9.12
N ALA A 80 3.50 -0.87 7.93
CA ALA A 80 3.38 -0.09 6.70
C ALA A 80 1.93 0.28 6.37
N MET A 81 0.99 -0.65 6.57
CA MET A 81 -0.45 -0.40 6.38
C MET A 81 -0.96 0.66 7.36
N VAL A 82 -0.59 0.59 8.63
CA VAL A 82 -0.96 1.60 9.64
C VAL A 82 -0.35 2.96 9.28
N ARG A 83 0.93 3.00 8.90
CA ARG A 83 1.63 4.24 8.54
C ARG A 83 0.97 4.97 7.37
N VAL A 84 0.52 4.25 6.35
CA VAL A 84 0.00 4.84 5.11
C VAL A 84 -1.51 5.06 5.16
N PHE A 85 -2.25 4.06 5.64
CA PHE A 85 -3.71 4.02 5.55
C PHE A 85 -4.40 4.32 6.87
N ASP A 86 -3.67 4.64 7.94
CA ASP A 86 -4.22 5.01 9.26
C ASP A 86 -5.33 4.08 9.76
N LYS A 87 -5.13 2.76 9.59
CA LYS A 87 -6.08 1.69 9.94
C LYS A 87 -7.42 1.74 9.20
N THR A 88 -7.59 2.59 8.19
CA THR A 88 -8.82 2.64 7.40
C THR A 88 -9.05 1.37 6.57
N VAL A 89 -7.97 0.73 6.14
CA VAL A 89 -7.97 -0.58 5.48
C VAL A 89 -7.33 -1.60 6.42
N SER A 90 -8.10 -2.62 6.79
CA SER A 90 -7.60 -3.76 7.56
C SER A 90 -7.18 -4.89 6.63
N LEU A 91 -6.20 -5.69 7.05
CA LEU A 91 -5.84 -6.91 6.35
C LEU A 91 -7.02 -7.88 6.29
N ASP A 92 -7.22 -8.55 5.16
CA ASP A 92 -8.17 -9.65 5.08
C ASP A 92 -7.48 -10.96 5.50
N GLU A 93 -7.61 -11.34 6.76
CA GLU A 93 -6.98 -12.56 7.29
C GLU A 93 -7.53 -13.87 6.66
N HIS A 94 -8.67 -13.79 5.96
CA HIS A 94 -9.23 -14.93 5.23
C HIS A 94 -8.64 -15.09 3.83
N HIS A 95 -7.87 -14.10 3.36
CA HIS A 95 -7.22 -14.14 2.06
C HIS A 95 -5.75 -14.58 2.21
N LEU A 96 -5.41 -15.72 1.62
CA LEU A 96 -4.06 -16.27 1.66
C LEU A 96 -3.53 -16.49 0.22
N PRO A 97 -2.35 -15.97 -0.13
CA PRO A 97 -1.50 -15.06 0.67
C PRO A 97 -2.11 -13.65 0.79
N GLY A 98 -2.00 -13.02 1.97
CA GLY A 98 -2.62 -11.70 2.24
C GLY A 98 -1.84 -10.50 1.71
N PHE A 99 -0.62 -10.71 1.22
CA PHE A 99 0.22 -9.64 0.65
C PHE A 99 1.22 -10.15 -0.38
N PHE A 100 1.69 -9.21 -1.20
CA PHE A 100 2.55 -9.44 -2.38
C PHE A 100 3.60 -8.34 -2.47
N VAL A 101 4.81 -8.69 -2.91
CA VAL A 101 5.91 -7.74 -3.11
C VAL A 101 6.47 -7.89 -4.51
N GLY A 102 6.66 -6.79 -5.21
CA GLY A 102 7.18 -6.75 -6.58
C GLY A 102 7.55 -5.33 -6.97
N ASP A 103 8.18 -5.14 -8.12
CA ASP A 103 8.39 -3.82 -8.70
C ASP A 103 7.21 -3.51 -9.62
N PHE A 104 6.05 -3.18 -9.04
CA PHE A 104 4.79 -3.05 -9.80
C PHE A 104 4.81 -1.79 -10.68
N ASN A 105 5.40 -0.71 -10.20
CA ASN A 105 5.45 0.55 -10.94
C ASN A 105 6.61 0.61 -11.96
N GLY A 106 7.59 -0.30 -11.88
CA GLY A 106 8.72 -0.41 -12.80
C GLY A 106 9.86 0.58 -12.53
N ASP A 107 9.96 1.14 -11.33
CA ASP A 107 11.03 2.07 -10.92
C ASP A 107 12.28 1.35 -10.37
N GLY A 108 12.21 0.02 -10.28
CA GLY A 108 13.28 -0.84 -9.81
C GLY A 108 13.29 -1.04 -8.30
N TRP A 109 12.39 -0.46 -7.53
CA TRP A 109 12.28 -0.67 -6.08
C TRP A 109 11.07 -1.53 -5.73
N GLN A 110 11.13 -2.18 -4.56
CA GLN A 110 10.03 -3.06 -4.14
C GLN A 110 8.84 -2.26 -3.65
N ASP A 111 7.69 -2.54 -4.24
CA ASP A 111 6.36 -2.13 -3.82
C ASP A 111 5.72 -3.20 -2.93
N LEU A 112 4.65 -2.83 -2.23
CA LEU A 112 3.84 -3.73 -1.42
C LEU A 112 2.39 -3.65 -1.86
N ALA A 113 1.75 -4.79 -2.12
CA ALA A 113 0.32 -4.90 -2.32
C ALA A 113 -0.29 -5.80 -1.24
N VAL A 114 -1.41 -5.37 -0.65
CA VAL A 114 -2.02 -5.99 0.52
C VAL A 114 -3.52 -6.18 0.29
N VAL A 115 -4.00 -7.41 0.46
CA VAL A 115 -5.42 -7.71 0.38
C VAL A 115 -6.08 -7.29 1.68
N GLY A 116 -7.14 -6.50 1.55
CA GLY A 116 -7.79 -5.89 2.69
C GLY A 116 -9.28 -5.66 2.51
N ARG A 117 -9.88 -5.11 3.55
CA ARG A 117 -11.27 -4.68 3.61
C ARG A 117 -11.35 -3.32 4.27
N PRO A 118 -12.42 -2.55 4.02
CA PRO A 118 -12.73 -1.39 4.84
C PRO A 118 -12.84 -1.81 6.31
N SER A 119 -12.11 -1.12 7.19
CA SER A 119 -12.31 -1.23 8.62
C SER A 119 -13.70 -0.73 9.02
N GLU A 120 -14.13 -1.08 10.23
CA GLU A 120 -15.41 -0.58 10.74
C GLU A 120 -15.43 0.95 10.80
N ASN A 121 -16.50 1.53 10.26
CA ASN A 121 -16.72 2.98 10.22
C ASN A 121 -15.67 3.81 9.45
N SER A 122 -14.77 3.20 8.67
CA SER A 122 -13.72 3.93 7.92
C SER A 122 -14.10 4.34 6.49
N LEU A 123 -15.33 4.03 6.05
CA LEU A 123 -15.79 4.34 4.70
C LEU A 123 -15.74 5.84 4.38
N PRO A 124 -16.09 6.78 5.29
CA PRO A 124 -15.93 8.21 5.01
C PRO A 124 -14.49 8.59 4.69
N GLU A 125 -13.51 8.04 5.41
CA GLU A 125 -12.09 8.30 5.23
C GLU A 125 -11.55 7.68 3.94
N ILE A 126 -11.90 6.41 3.65
CA ILE A 126 -11.54 5.74 2.39
C ILE A 126 -12.04 6.52 1.19
N ASN A 127 -13.28 7.04 1.27
CA ASN A 127 -13.95 7.76 0.21
C ASN A 127 -13.69 9.27 0.22
N ASN A 128 -12.73 9.75 1.03
CA ASN A 128 -12.37 11.15 1.09
C ASN A 128 -11.49 11.53 -0.13
N GLU A 129 -11.89 12.55 -0.88
CA GLU A 129 -11.17 13.00 -2.08
C GLU A 129 -9.77 13.57 -1.79
N VAL A 130 -9.49 13.95 -0.54
CA VAL A 130 -8.18 14.43 -0.08
C VAL A 130 -7.45 13.41 0.78
N ALA A 131 -7.84 12.13 0.72
CA ALA A 131 -7.13 11.06 1.40
C ALA A 131 -5.67 10.94 0.92
N ASN A 132 -4.82 10.29 1.72
CA ASN A 132 -3.40 10.08 1.40
C ASN A 132 -3.18 9.01 0.30
N TRP A 133 -4.25 8.45 -0.27
CA TRP A 133 -4.25 7.41 -1.29
C TRP A 133 -5.18 7.78 -2.44
N THR A 134 -4.97 7.14 -3.60
CA THR A 134 -5.89 7.23 -4.74
C THR A 134 -6.83 6.04 -4.73
N LEU A 135 -8.15 6.28 -4.70
CA LEU A 135 -9.19 5.25 -4.78
C LEU A 135 -9.62 5.02 -6.24
N GLU A 136 -9.50 3.78 -6.73
CA GLU A 136 -9.79 3.42 -8.13
C GLU A 136 -10.47 2.05 -8.25
N ASP A 137 -11.26 1.81 -9.31
CA ASP A 137 -11.63 0.44 -9.73
C ASP A 137 -10.81 0.11 -10.99
N PRO A 138 -9.89 -0.88 -10.92
CA PRO A 138 -8.97 -1.14 -12.02
C PRO A 138 -9.66 -1.63 -13.30
N ARG A 139 -10.93 -2.05 -13.24
CA ARG A 139 -11.72 -2.44 -14.42
C ARG A 139 -12.29 -1.25 -15.18
N ASP A 140 -12.40 -0.09 -14.54
CA ASP A 140 -12.83 1.16 -15.14
C ASP A 140 -11.65 2.00 -15.69
N VAL A 141 -10.40 1.60 -15.43
CA VAL A 141 -9.20 2.30 -15.92
C VAL A 141 -8.91 1.94 -17.39
N PRO A 142 -8.94 2.91 -18.32
CA PRO A 142 -8.63 2.65 -19.72
C PRO A 142 -7.17 2.22 -19.91
N ILE A 143 -6.94 1.17 -20.69
CA ILE A 143 -5.60 0.69 -21.01
C ILE A 143 -4.99 1.55 -22.13
N PRO A 144 -3.75 2.07 -21.99
CA PRO A 144 -3.11 2.85 -23.04
C PRO A 144 -3.00 2.07 -24.37
N GLY A 145 -3.27 2.76 -25.48
CA GLY A 145 -3.32 2.16 -26.82
C GLY A 145 -4.68 1.51 -27.17
N THR A 146 -5.69 1.66 -26.32
CA THR A 146 -7.08 1.27 -26.64
C THR A 146 -7.93 2.47 -27.03
N LYS A 147 -9.00 2.24 -27.81
CA LYS A 147 -9.97 3.29 -28.19
C LYS A 147 -10.56 4.03 -26.98
N ALA A 148 -10.79 3.33 -25.86
CA ALA A 148 -11.31 3.94 -24.64
C ALA A 148 -10.34 4.97 -24.05
N ALA A 149 -9.02 4.70 -24.10
CA ALA A 149 -8.01 5.65 -23.67
C ALA A 149 -7.89 6.85 -24.62
N GLU A 150 -8.03 6.64 -25.93
CA GLU A 150 -7.98 7.69 -26.97
C GLU A 150 -9.16 8.67 -26.88
N GLN A 151 -10.35 8.18 -26.49
CA GLN A 151 -11.54 9.00 -26.35
C GLN A 151 -11.48 9.98 -25.17
N GLY A 152 -10.53 9.81 -24.23
CA GLY A 152 -10.35 10.72 -23.10
C GLY A 152 -11.60 10.88 -22.22
N LEU A 153 -12.39 9.81 -22.07
CA LEU A 153 -13.61 9.85 -21.27
C LEU A 153 -13.30 10.29 -19.83
N PRO A 154 -14.13 11.16 -19.23
CA PRO A 154 -13.92 11.60 -17.86
C PRO A 154 -13.94 10.39 -16.91
N PRO A 155 -13.06 10.37 -15.90
CA PRO A 155 -13.02 9.26 -14.94
C PRO A 155 -14.34 9.19 -14.18
N LYS A 156 -14.89 7.98 -14.05
CA LYS A 156 -16.05 7.75 -13.20
C LYS A 156 -15.62 7.90 -11.73
N PRO A 157 -16.39 8.61 -10.89
CA PRO A 157 -16.16 8.60 -9.46
C PRO A 157 -16.23 7.18 -8.92
N VAL A 158 -15.24 6.78 -8.13
CA VAL A 158 -15.18 5.47 -7.46
C VAL A 158 -15.50 5.69 -5.99
N ARG A 159 -16.39 4.86 -5.44
CA ARG A 159 -16.62 4.79 -3.99
C ARG A 159 -16.50 3.36 -3.51
N ALA A 160 -15.76 3.17 -2.43
CA ALA A 160 -15.68 1.94 -1.67
C ALA A 160 -16.93 1.75 -0.81
N GLU A 161 -17.32 0.49 -0.67
CA GLU A 161 -18.46 0.00 0.11
C GLU A 161 -17.99 -1.06 1.11
N LYS A 162 -18.77 -1.31 2.16
CA LYS A 162 -18.39 -2.22 3.26
C LYS A 162 -18.05 -3.65 2.79
N SER A 163 -18.70 -4.12 1.74
CA SER A 163 -18.51 -5.46 1.19
C SER A 163 -17.39 -5.56 0.16
N ASP A 164 -16.75 -4.44 -0.20
CA ASP A 164 -15.72 -4.46 -1.22
C ASP A 164 -14.47 -5.21 -0.75
N SER A 165 -13.95 -6.06 -1.64
CA SER A 165 -12.59 -6.55 -1.56
C SER A 165 -11.64 -5.44 -2.03
N LEU A 166 -10.67 -5.07 -1.19
CA LEU A 166 -9.71 -4.02 -1.51
C LEU A 166 -8.33 -4.61 -1.75
N LEU A 167 -7.59 -3.99 -2.66
CA LEU A 167 -6.14 -4.17 -2.76
C LEU A 167 -5.47 -2.82 -2.49
N ALA A 168 -4.79 -2.72 -1.35
CA ALA A 168 -4.01 -1.56 -0.97
C ALA A 168 -2.59 -1.70 -1.51
N ILE A 169 -2.06 -0.67 -2.17
CA ILE A 169 -0.73 -0.69 -2.79
C ILE A 169 0.09 0.50 -2.30
N ILE A 170 1.34 0.24 -1.91
CA ILE A 170 2.34 1.22 -1.49
C ILE A 170 3.50 1.12 -2.47
N HIS A 171 3.75 2.18 -3.25
CA HIS A 171 4.95 2.23 -4.08
C HIS A 171 6.19 2.52 -3.25
N GLY A 172 7.26 1.78 -3.50
CA GLY A 172 8.52 1.90 -2.79
C GLY A 172 9.31 3.14 -3.17
N VAL A 173 10.27 3.51 -2.31
CA VAL A 173 11.20 4.62 -2.57
C VAL A 173 12.62 4.21 -2.20
N GLY A 174 13.50 4.18 -3.21
CA GLY A 174 14.91 3.88 -2.99
C GLY A 174 15.14 2.46 -2.48
N THR A 175 16.34 2.22 -1.95
CA THR A 175 16.78 0.88 -1.50
C THR A 175 15.94 0.24 -0.43
N LEU A 176 15.19 1.04 0.34
CA LEU A 176 14.26 0.55 1.35
C LEU A 176 12.89 0.16 0.77
N GLY A 177 12.58 0.52 -0.48
CA GLY A 177 11.32 0.20 -1.13
C GLY A 177 10.12 0.69 -0.32
N TRP A 178 9.07 -0.13 -0.23
CA TRP A 178 7.86 0.16 0.54
C TRP A 178 8.12 0.34 2.05
N ARG A 179 9.26 -0.14 2.57
CA ARG A 179 9.66 0.06 3.98
C ARG A 179 10.15 1.48 4.25
N ASN A 180 10.43 2.26 3.20
CA ASN A 180 10.79 3.66 3.36
C ASN A 180 9.61 4.45 3.93
N HIS A 181 9.85 5.26 4.96
CA HIS A 181 8.79 6.12 5.53
C HIS A 181 8.30 7.19 4.54
N GLU A 182 9.13 7.54 3.56
CA GLU A 182 8.78 8.47 2.46
C GLU A 182 7.96 7.81 1.34
N ALA A 183 7.67 6.51 1.43
CA ALA A 183 6.79 5.81 0.48
C ALA A 183 5.34 6.27 0.63
N ARG A 184 4.98 7.34 -0.08
CA ARG A 184 3.67 8.03 0.02
C ARG A 184 2.80 7.92 -1.24
N GLN A 185 3.33 7.41 -2.35
CA GLN A 185 2.52 7.18 -3.54
C GLN A 185 1.74 5.87 -3.37
N THR A 186 0.45 5.99 -3.03
CA THR A 186 -0.35 4.84 -2.58
C THR A 186 -1.73 4.80 -3.20
N PHE A 187 -2.27 3.58 -3.31
CA PHE A 187 -3.53 3.29 -4.01
C PHE A 187 -4.40 2.36 -3.16
N VAL A 188 -5.71 2.56 -3.23
CA VAL A 188 -6.71 1.61 -2.75
C VAL A 188 -7.55 1.21 -3.95
N LEU A 189 -7.47 -0.05 -4.34
CA LEU A 189 -8.18 -0.55 -5.51
C LEU A 189 -9.46 -1.25 -5.06
N LYS A 190 -10.60 -0.62 -5.34
CA LYS A 190 -11.93 -1.24 -5.21
C LYS A 190 -12.00 -2.44 -6.13
N ASN A 191 -12.41 -3.59 -5.59
CA ASN A 191 -12.46 -4.85 -6.33
C ASN A 191 -11.10 -5.21 -6.95
N GLY A 192 -10.00 -4.81 -6.31
CA GLY A 192 -8.65 -5.05 -6.82
C GLY A 192 -8.12 -6.44 -6.50
N ALA A 193 -8.66 -7.12 -5.47
CA ALA A 193 -8.23 -8.43 -5.02
C ALA A 193 -9.27 -9.51 -5.36
N GLY A 194 -8.85 -10.46 -6.20
CA GLY A 194 -9.59 -11.64 -6.63
C GLY A 194 -9.11 -12.91 -5.94
N SER A 195 -9.12 -14.05 -6.62
CA SER A 195 -8.54 -15.32 -6.14
C SER A 195 -7.32 -15.73 -6.97
N ASN A 196 -6.61 -16.79 -6.56
CA ASN A 196 -5.43 -17.33 -7.28
C ASN A 196 -4.36 -16.25 -7.56
N MET A 197 -4.17 -15.34 -6.61
CA MET A 197 -3.30 -14.18 -6.78
C MET A 197 -1.82 -14.61 -6.74
N MET A 198 -1.04 -14.16 -7.73
CA MET A 198 0.40 -14.41 -7.85
C MET A 198 1.12 -13.23 -8.50
N VAL A 199 2.31 -12.90 -8.00
CA VAL A 199 3.19 -11.92 -8.68
C VAL A 199 3.85 -12.59 -9.89
N LEU A 200 3.76 -11.93 -11.05
CA LEU A 200 4.48 -12.28 -12.25
C LEU A 200 5.43 -11.15 -12.61
N THR A 201 6.72 -11.46 -12.75
CA THR A 201 7.70 -10.46 -13.13
C THR A 201 7.46 -9.98 -14.56
N ARG A 202 7.82 -8.74 -14.85
CA ARG A 202 7.72 -8.18 -16.22
C ARG A 202 8.42 -9.08 -17.24
N THR A 203 9.59 -9.60 -16.88
CA THR A 203 10.38 -10.50 -17.72
C THR A 203 9.65 -11.82 -17.94
N LYS A 204 9.09 -12.44 -16.90
CA LYS A 204 8.32 -13.69 -17.03
C LYS A 204 7.07 -13.52 -17.89
N LEU A 205 6.36 -12.40 -17.78
CA LEU A 205 5.21 -12.09 -18.63
C LEU A 205 5.62 -12.00 -20.10
N ARG A 206 6.69 -11.26 -20.40
CA ARG A 206 7.15 -11.07 -21.79
C ARG A 206 7.67 -12.36 -22.41
N THR A 207 8.42 -13.17 -21.67
CA THR A 207 8.95 -14.44 -22.19
C THR A 207 7.86 -15.51 -22.29
N GLY A 208 6.88 -15.51 -21.39
CA GLY A 208 5.78 -16.48 -21.38
C GLY A 208 4.62 -16.15 -22.32
N ALA A 209 4.52 -14.93 -22.83
CA ALA A 209 3.37 -14.50 -23.65
C ALA A 209 3.31 -15.16 -25.04
N GLY A 210 4.44 -15.63 -25.59
CA GLY A 210 4.50 -16.10 -26.97
C GLY A 210 3.97 -15.03 -27.95
N ASN A 211 2.87 -15.33 -28.64
CA ASN A 211 2.21 -14.40 -29.57
C ASN A 211 1.05 -13.59 -28.94
N ALA A 212 0.78 -13.74 -27.65
CA ALA A 212 -0.30 -13.01 -26.98
C ALA A 212 0.02 -11.51 -26.89
N GLN A 213 -0.96 -10.67 -27.22
CA GLN A 213 -0.82 -9.22 -27.11
C GLN A 213 -0.96 -8.79 -25.64
N LEU A 214 0.18 -8.56 -24.99
CA LEU A 214 0.21 -8.01 -23.64
C LEU A 214 -0.17 -6.52 -23.63
N PRO A 215 -0.73 -6.01 -22.51
CA PRO A 215 -0.83 -4.58 -22.28
C PRO A 215 0.57 -3.96 -22.14
N PRO A 216 0.70 -2.61 -22.18
CA PRO A 216 1.98 -1.93 -22.06
C PRO A 216 2.54 -2.02 -20.62
N LEU A 217 3.15 -3.15 -20.29
CA LEU A 217 3.72 -3.43 -18.97
C LEU A 217 4.94 -2.56 -18.68
N ARG A 218 4.87 -1.82 -17.56
CA ARG A 218 6.01 -1.04 -17.03
C ARG A 218 6.81 -1.79 -15.98
N GLY A 219 6.12 -2.39 -15.01
CA GLY A 219 6.70 -3.23 -13.96
C GLY A 219 6.10 -4.64 -13.95
N ASP A 220 6.22 -5.29 -12.81
CA ASP A 220 5.60 -6.56 -12.45
C ASP A 220 4.07 -6.43 -12.40
N ALA A 221 3.39 -7.56 -12.52
CA ALA A 221 1.92 -7.62 -12.47
C ALA A 221 1.45 -8.65 -11.44
N ILE A 222 0.22 -8.48 -10.96
CA ILE A 222 -0.46 -9.48 -10.14
C ILE A 222 -1.43 -10.25 -11.04
N SER A 223 -1.09 -11.49 -11.33
CA SER A 223 -2.01 -12.45 -11.95
C SER A 223 -3.05 -12.88 -10.93
N GLN A 224 -4.31 -12.94 -11.33
CA GLN A 224 -5.40 -13.38 -10.45
C GLN A 224 -6.63 -13.80 -11.26
N THR A 225 -7.63 -14.32 -10.57
CA THR A 225 -8.99 -14.50 -11.08
C THR A 225 -9.88 -13.46 -10.43
N LEU A 226 -10.33 -12.46 -11.19
CA LEU A 226 -11.18 -11.38 -10.72
C LEU A 226 -12.56 -11.46 -11.38
N GLY A 227 -13.62 -11.56 -10.58
CA GLY A 227 -14.99 -11.70 -11.09
C GLY A 227 -15.19 -12.93 -11.99
N GLY A 228 -14.49 -14.03 -11.70
CA GLY A 228 -14.54 -15.27 -12.48
C GLY A 228 -13.66 -15.28 -13.74
N ARG A 229 -12.91 -14.20 -14.02
CA ARG A 229 -12.04 -14.09 -15.20
C ARG A 229 -10.58 -14.06 -14.79
N SER A 230 -9.77 -14.89 -15.46
CA SER A 230 -8.31 -14.85 -15.30
C SER A 230 -7.72 -13.66 -16.04
N GLY A 231 -6.72 -13.03 -15.43
CA GLY A 231 -6.07 -11.85 -15.99
C GLY A 231 -4.96 -11.34 -15.11
N ILE A 232 -4.52 -10.12 -15.40
CA ILE A 232 -3.45 -9.43 -14.68
C ILE A 232 -3.88 -8.02 -14.29
N LEU A 233 -3.52 -7.64 -13.07
CA LEU A 233 -3.53 -6.27 -12.60
C LEU A 233 -2.12 -5.68 -12.82
N PHE A 234 -2.02 -4.54 -13.50
CA PHE A 234 -0.73 -3.96 -13.87
C PHE A 234 -0.73 -2.43 -13.81
N TRP A 235 0.45 -1.84 -13.70
CA TRP A 235 0.66 -0.40 -13.72
C TRP A 235 0.71 0.15 -15.16
N THR A 236 -0.15 1.13 -15.44
CA THR A 236 -0.22 1.81 -16.76
C THR A 236 0.82 2.92 -16.93
N GLY A 237 1.47 3.34 -15.85
CA GLY A 237 2.27 4.57 -15.78
C GLY A 237 1.66 5.67 -14.92
N ALA A 238 0.38 5.57 -14.59
CA ALA A 238 -0.32 6.53 -13.73
C ALA A 238 -1.40 5.89 -12.85
N LYS A 239 -1.96 4.75 -13.27
CA LYS A 239 -3.07 4.04 -12.62
C LYS A 239 -2.87 2.53 -12.69
N TYR A 240 -3.57 1.79 -11.84
CA TYR A 240 -3.65 0.34 -11.96
C TYR A 240 -4.84 -0.07 -12.83
N ALA A 241 -4.59 -0.91 -13.82
CA ALA A 241 -5.62 -1.41 -14.73
C ALA A 241 -5.71 -2.94 -14.71
N TRP A 242 -6.91 -3.45 -14.94
CA TRP A 242 -7.18 -4.86 -15.09
C TRP A 242 -7.19 -5.26 -16.58
N TYR A 243 -6.40 -6.27 -16.94
CA TYR A 243 -6.40 -6.86 -18.27
C TYR A 243 -6.75 -8.35 -18.20
N SER A 244 -7.75 -8.77 -18.98
CA SER A 244 -8.08 -10.18 -19.18
C SER A 244 -8.07 -10.48 -20.70
N PRO A 245 -7.25 -11.44 -21.16
CA PRO A 245 -7.15 -11.77 -22.59
C PRO A 245 -8.37 -12.51 -23.13
N GLU A 246 -9.12 -13.19 -22.27
CA GLU A 246 -10.35 -13.91 -22.61
C GLU A 246 -11.53 -12.93 -22.55
N LYS A 247 -12.41 -12.92 -23.56
CA LYS A 247 -13.58 -12.02 -23.61
C LYS A 247 -14.78 -12.59 -22.86
#